data_AF-A0A1H6N455-F1
#
_entry.id   AF-A0A1H6N455-F1
#
_cell.length_a   1.000
_cell.length_b   1.000
_cell.length_c   1.000
_cell.angle_alpha   90.00
_cell.angle_beta   90.00
_cell.angle_gamma   90.00
#
_symmetry.space_group_name_H-M   'P 1'
#
loop_
_entity.id
_entity.type
_entity.pdbx_description
1 polymer ?
#
loop_
_entity_poly.entity_id
_entity_poly.type
_entity_poly.pdbx_seq_one_letter_code
_entity_poly.pdbx_strand_id
1 'polypeptide(L)'
;MRKLAAVLILLWLTPAIAADSLTCIQNPNRVKACPNLLYRVAQLPQMSAPGVVCICATDFAPLLHQPTDDAEKVRQNMTRRQMEVIYGEKLQAVLDVLQRRTN
;
A
#
# COMPACT_ATOMS: atom_id res chain seq x y z
N MET A 1 46.82 7.38 24.48
CA MET A 1 45.86 8.11 23.59
C MET A 1 45.63 7.44 22.23
N ARG A 2 46.59 6.70 21.62
CA ARG A 2 46.38 5.98 20.34
C ARG A 2 45.31 4.87 20.35
N LYS A 3 45.09 4.18 21.48
CA LYS A 3 44.14 3.06 21.57
C LYS A 3 42.66 3.49 21.54
N LEU A 4 42.35 4.74 21.89
CA LEU A 4 40.99 5.29 21.82
C LEU A 4 40.57 5.64 20.39
N ALA A 5 41.52 6.05 19.54
CA ALA A 5 41.25 6.36 18.14
C ALA A 5 40.84 5.11 17.34
N ALA A 6 41.38 3.93 17.66
CA ALA A 6 41.03 2.68 16.99
C ALA A 6 39.59 2.23 17.29
N VAL A 7 39.06 2.52 18.48
CA VAL A 7 37.69 2.15 18.88
C VAL A 7 36.65 3.02 18.18
N LEU A 8 36.95 4.30 17.95
CA LEU A 8 36.06 5.22 17.24
C LEU A 8 35.87 4.85 15.75
N ILE A 9 36.90 4.30 15.11
CA ILE A 9 36.83 3.86 13.70
C ILE A 9 35.95 2.59 13.56
N LEU A 10 35.94 1.72 14.57
CA LEU A 10 35.13 0.49 14.56
C LEU A 10 33.62 0.75 14.71
N LEU A 11 33.21 1.86 15.32
CA LEU A 11 31.78 2.20 15.46
C LEU A 11 31.12 2.65 14.14
N TRP A 12 31.91 3.02 13.13
CA TRP A 12 31.38 3.53 11.85
C TRP A 12 31.11 2.42 10.83
N LEU A 13 31.42 1.16 11.17
CA LEU A 13 31.27 0.00 10.30
C LEU A 13 29.95 -0.75 10.53
N THR A 14 28.98 -0.18 11.26
CA THR A 14 27.67 -0.82 11.37
C THR A 14 26.98 -0.80 10.01
N PRO A 15 26.69 -1.96 9.40
CA PRO A 15 25.96 -2.00 8.14
C PRO A 15 24.57 -1.38 8.36
N ALA A 16 24.21 -0.43 7.51
CA ALA A 16 22.86 0.09 7.47
C ALA A 16 21.94 -1.05 7.04
N ILE A 17 21.14 -1.57 7.96
CA ILE A 17 20.06 -2.50 7.65
C ILE A 17 19.02 -1.66 6.91
N ALA A 18 18.94 -1.79 5.59
CA ALA A 18 17.86 -1.22 4.83
C ALA A 18 16.57 -1.88 5.32
N ALA A 19 15.66 -1.10 5.92
CA ALA A 19 14.33 -1.58 6.27
C ALA A 19 13.69 -2.15 4.99
N ASP A 20 13.16 -3.37 5.07
CA ASP A 20 12.43 -3.98 3.97
C ASP A 20 11.45 -2.96 3.40
N SER A 21 11.61 -2.67 2.11
CA SER A 21 10.77 -1.68 1.45
C SER A 21 9.33 -2.17 1.48
N LEU A 22 8.53 -1.51 2.31
CA LEU A 22 7.12 -1.82 2.46
C LEU A 22 6.48 -1.77 1.07
N THR A 23 6.07 -2.93 0.55
CA THR A 23 5.53 -3.02 -0.82
C THR A 23 4.13 -2.42 -0.82
N CYS A 24 4.00 -1.21 -1.39
CA CYS A 24 2.72 -0.51 -1.41
C CYS A 24 1.76 -1.08 -2.43
N ILE A 25 0.48 -1.10 -2.07
CA ILE A 25 -0.61 -1.48 -2.94
C ILE A 25 -0.95 -0.27 -3.81
N GLN A 26 -0.51 -0.35 -5.06
CA GLN A 26 -0.65 0.67 -6.08
C GLN A 26 -0.75 0.01 -7.44
N ASN A 27 -1.15 0.77 -8.46
CA ASN A 27 -1.19 0.28 -9.83
C ASN A 27 0.21 -0.20 -10.26
N PRO A 28 0.37 -1.44 -10.76
CA PRO A 28 1.67 -1.99 -11.13
C PRO A 28 2.35 -1.22 -12.28
N ASN A 29 1.57 -0.53 -13.12
CA ASN A 29 2.08 0.25 -14.25
C ASN A 29 2.39 1.71 -13.89
N ARG A 30 2.38 2.06 -12.60
CA ARG A 30 2.62 3.42 -12.12
C ARG A 30 4.09 3.81 -12.33
N VAL A 31 4.30 4.89 -13.10
CA VAL A 31 5.64 5.47 -13.33
C VAL A 31 5.93 6.65 -12.39
N LYS A 32 4.89 7.36 -11.93
CA LYS A 32 5.01 8.54 -11.04
C LYS A 32 4.64 8.20 -9.61
N ALA A 33 5.25 8.90 -8.65
CA ALA A 33 4.92 8.77 -7.23
C ALA A 33 3.40 8.87 -6.97
N CYS A 34 2.92 8.12 -5.97
CA CYS A 34 1.51 8.18 -5.59
C CYS A 34 1.18 9.53 -4.93
N PRO A 35 0.23 10.32 -5.47
CA PRO A 35 -0.12 11.61 -4.88
C PRO A 35 -0.83 11.47 -3.53
N ASN A 36 -1.57 10.37 -3.31
CA ASN A 36 -2.30 10.11 -2.07
C ASN A 36 -1.91 8.74 -1.49
N LEU A 37 -0.67 8.64 -1.01
CA LEU A 37 -0.18 7.43 -0.35
C LEU A 37 -0.63 7.42 1.13
N LEU A 38 -1.35 6.39 1.54
CA LEU A 38 -1.85 6.23 2.89
C LEU A 38 -1.19 5.04 3.58
N TYR A 39 -0.83 5.21 4.85
CA TYR A 39 -0.36 4.13 5.72
C TYR A 39 -1.47 3.77 6.71
N ARG A 40 -1.83 2.49 6.79
CA ARG A 40 -2.91 1.99 7.65
C ARG A 40 -2.50 0.67 8.30
N VAL A 41 -2.98 0.42 9.51
CA VAL A 41 -2.90 -0.92 10.10
C VAL A 41 -4.06 -1.72 9.53
N ALA A 42 -3.76 -2.84 8.88
CA ALA A 42 -4.76 -3.75 8.34
C ALA A 42 -4.20 -5.17 8.29
N GLN A 43 -5.09 -6.15 8.20
CA GLN A 43 -4.74 -7.52 7.86
C GLN A 43 -5.37 -7.86 6.52
N LEU A 44 -4.57 -7.84 5.46
CA LEU A 44 -5.02 -8.21 4.13
C LEU A 44 -4.96 -9.73 3.95
N PRO A 45 -5.66 -10.28 2.94
CA PRO A 45 -5.49 -11.68 2.58
C PRO A 45 -4.01 -12.03 2.42
N GLN A 46 -3.63 -13.22 2.89
CA GLN A 46 -2.26 -13.74 2.94
C GLN A 46 -1.35 -13.13 4.01
N MET A 47 -1.83 -12.18 4.83
CA MET A 47 -1.09 -11.73 6.01
C MET A 47 -1.39 -12.61 7.22
N SER A 48 -0.34 -13.10 7.89
CA SER A 48 -0.45 -13.92 9.09
C SER A 48 -0.90 -13.14 10.34
N ALA A 49 -0.66 -11.83 10.36
CA ALA A 49 -1.06 -10.93 11.43
C ALA A 49 -1.33 -9.51 10.88
N PRO A 50 -2.06 -8.65 11.61
CA PRO A 50 -2.21 -7.24 11.26
C PRO A 50 -0.85 -6.54 11.17
N GLY A 51 -0.71 -5.67 10.18
CA GLY A 51 0.52 -4.91 9.97
C GLY A 51 0.25 -3.55 9.33
N VAL A 52 1.26 -2.69 9.31
CA VAL A 52 1.19 -1.46 8.53
C VAL A 52 1.22 -1.84 7.05
N VAL A 53 0.24 -1.36 6.29
CA VAL A 53 0.18 -1.44 4.83
C VAL A 53 0.17 -0.04 4.26
N CYS A 54 0.86 0.17 3.13
CA CYS A 54 0.74 1.40 2.36
C CYS A 54 -0.13 1.18 1.11
N ILE A 55 -1.07 2.09 0.87
CA ILE A 55 -2.06 1.99 -0.21
C ILE A 55 -2.10 3.33 -0.94
N CYS A 56 -2.05 3.31 -2.27
CA CYS A 56 -2.26 4.49 -3.09
C CYS A 56 -3.76 4.73 -3.32
N ALA A 57 -4.39 5.61 -2.53
CA ALA A 57 -5.83 5.82 -2.57
C ALA A 57 -6.34 6.30 -3.95
N THR A 58 -5.53 7.07 -4.68
CA THR A 58 -5.89 7.57 -6.01
C THR A 58 -6.12 6.46 -7.02
N ASP A 59 -5.44 5.31 -6.89
CA ASP A 59 -5.63 4.18 -7.82
C ASP A 59 -7.01 3.55 -7.69
N PHE A 60 -7.68 3.73 -6.54
CA PHE A 60 -8.98 3.14 -6.25
C PHE A 60 -10.12 4.16 -6.34
N ALA A 61 -9.84 5.44 -6.57
CA ALA A 61 -10.84 6.52 -6.60
C ALA A 61 -12.12 6.21 -7.42
N PRO A 62 -12.05 5.53 -8.59
CA PRO A 62 -13.25 5.16 -9.33
C PRO A 62 -14.23 4.25 -8.57
N LEU A 63 -13.76 3.51 -7.57
CA LEU A 63 -14.55 2.59 -6.75
C LEU A 63 -14.92 3.16 -5.37
N LEU A 64 -14.43 4.35 -5.02
CA LEU A 64 -14.63 4.95 -3.69
C LEU A 64 -15.85 5.87 -3.60
N HIS A 65 -16.53 6.12 -4.72
CA HIS A 65 -17.73 6.96 -4.77
C HIS A 65 -18.96 6.12 -5.13
N GLN A 66 -20.14 6.62 -4.74
CA GLN A 66 -21.40 6.02 -5.16
C GLN A 66 -21.75 6.50 -6.58
N PRO A 67 -22.09 5.60 -7.53
CA PRO A 67 -22.47 6.00 -8.87
C PRO A 67 -23.76 6.82 -8.83
N THR A 68 -23.81 7.86 -9.64
CA THR A 68 -24.93 8.81 -9.72
C THR A 68 -26.01 8.38 -10.72
N ASP A 69 -25.64 7.57 -11.72
CA ASP A 69 -26.53 7.03 -12.74
C ASP A 69 -26.18 5.58 -13.14
N ASP A 70 -27.01 4.98 -13.99
CA ASP A 70 -26.83 3.60 -14.46
C ASP A 70 -25.57 3.42 -15.35
N ALA A 71 -25.21 4.44 -16.14
CA ALA A 71 -24.04 4.38 -17.00
C ALA A 71 -22.74 4.37 -16.18
N GLU A 72 -22.69 5.19 -15.13
CA GLU A 72 -21.62 5.23 -14.15
C GLU A 72 -21.54 3.94 -13.34
N LYS A 73 -22.69 3.37 -12.95
CA LYS A 73 -22.74 2.06 -12.29
C LYS A 73 -22.15 0.96 -13.16
N VAL A 74 -22.48 0.92 -14.44
CA VAL A 74 -21.90 -0.04 -15.40
C VAL A 74 -20.38 0.16 -15.53
N ARG A 75 -19.93 1.42 -15.72
CA ARG A 75 -18.50 1.75 -15.77
C ARG A 75 -17.77 1.29 -14.51
N GLN A 76 -18.30 1.60 -13.34
CA GLN A 76 -17.71 1.24 -12.05
C GLN A 76 -17.62 -0.28 -11.88
N ASN A 77 -18.65 -1.03 -12.28
CA ASN A 77 -18.62 -2.50 -12.26
C ASN A 77 -17.54 -3.07 -13.17
N MET A 78 -17.35 -2.50 -14.37
CA MET A 78 -16.29 -2.94 -15.28
C MET A 78 -14.90 -2.62 -14.71
N THR A 79 -14.72 -1.42 -14.15
CA THR A 79 -13.48 -1.05 -13.44
C THR A 79 -13.19 -1.99 -12.27
N ARG A 80 -14.21 -2.35 -11.50
CA ARG A 80 -14.08 -3.32 -10.40
C ARG A 80 -13.56 -4.65 -10.91
N ARG A 81 -14.16 -5.21 -11.96
CA ARG A 81 -13.70 -6.48 -12.57
C ARG A 81 -12.25 -6.42 -13.04
N GLN A 82 -11.83 -5.31 -13.64
CA GLN A 82 -10.43 -5.12 -14.04
C GLN A 82 -9.49 -5.09 -12.84
N MET A 83 -9.88 -4.44 -11.76
CA MET A 83 -9.10 -4.41 -10.53
C MET A 83 -9.07 -5.77 -9.81
N GLU A 84 -10.13 -6.59 -9.92
CA GLU A 84 -10.15 -7.97 -9.40
C GLU A 84 -9.10 -8.84 -10.08
N VAL A 85 -8.83 -8.63 -11.38
CA VAL A 85 -7.73 -9.33 -12.09
C VAL A 85 -6.35 -8.92 -11.55
N ILE A 86 -6.18 -7.64 -11.19
CA ILE A 86 -4.88 -7.10 -10.75
C ILE A 86 -4.60 -7.44 -9.29
N TYR A 87 -5.59 -7.25 -8.42
CA TYR A 87 -5.42 -7.33 -6.97
C TYR A 87 -6.00 -8.60 -6.34
N GLY A 88 -6.79 -9.37 -7.09
CA GLY A 88 -7.41 -10.61 -6.62
C GLY A 88 -8.24 -10.40 -5.35
N GLU A 89 -8.08 -11.33 -4.41
CA GLU A 89 -8.76 -11.31 -3.10
C GLU A 89 -8.46 -10.06 -2.26
N LYS A 90 -7.35 -9.35 -2.52
CA LYS A 90 -6.97 -8.16 -1.75
C LYS A 90 -7.84 -6.95 -2.07
N LEU A 91 -8.53 -6.93 -3.21
CA LEU A 91 -9.29 -5.74 -3.65
C LEU A 91 -10.32 -5.29 -2.63
N GLN A 92 -11.19 -6.19 -2.17
CA GLN A 92 -12.27 -5.82 -1.26
C GLN A 92 -11.71 -5.31 0.08
N ALA A 93 -10.71 -6.02 0.64
CA ALA A 93 -10.06 -5.61 1.88
C ALA A 93 -9.40 -4.22 1.77
N VAL A 94 -8.81 -3.89 0.62
CA VAL A 94 -8.24 -2.56 0.35
C VAL A 94 -9.35 -1.49 0.30
N LEU A 95 -10.47 -1.77 -0.37
CA LEU A 95 -11.60 -0.84 -0.43
C LEU A 95 -12.19 -0.61 0.96
N ASP A 96 -12.32 -1.64 1.79
CA ASP A 96 -12.82 -1.54 3.16
C ASP A 96 -11.92 -0.65 4.02
N VAL A 97 -10.59 -0.83 3.91
CA VAL A 97 -9.59 0.02 4.57
C VAL A 97 -9.71 1.49 4.13
N LEU A 98 -9.87 1.74 2.82
CA LEU A 98 -9.96 3.10 2.28
C LEU A 98 -11.28 3.80 2.64
N GLN A 99 -12.39 3.06 2.65
CA GLN A 99 -13.71 3.57 3.02
C GLN A 99 -13.92 3.63 4.55
N ARG A 100 -12.93 3.20 5.34
CA ARG A 100 -13.02 3.07 6.81
C ARG A 100 -14.18 2.19 7.25
N ARG A 101 -14.55 1.20 6.43
CA ARG A 101 -15.49 0.16 6.82
C ARG A 101 -14.70 -0.85 7.66
N THR A 102 -14.76 -0.70 8.98
CA THR A 102 -14.30 -1.74 9.91
C THR A 102 -15.24 -2.93 9.81
N ASN A 103 -14.72 -4.10 9.42
CA ASN A 103 -15.34 -5.37 9.79
C ASN A 103 -15.11 -5.64 11.27
#